data_AF-A0A5K7SEA6-F1
#
_entry.id   AF-A0A5K7SEA6-F1
#
_cell.length_a   1.000
_cell.length_b   1.000
_cell.length_c   1.000
_cell.angle_alpha   90.00
_cell.angle_beta   90.00
_cell.angle_gamma   90.00
#
_symmetry.space_group_name_H-M   'P 1'
#
loop_
_entity.id
_entity.type
_entity.pdbx_description
1 polymer ?
#
loop_
_entity_poly.entity_id
_entity_poly.type
_entity_poly.pdbx_seq_one_letter_code
_entity_poly.pdbx_strand_id
1 'polypeptide(L)'
;MSLHYIWHDIQHGIFHFDNGIFYTIKQLLRRPGHSIREFINGKRIHHFKPLSFVVVLATFYGLLYHYFIDNPFGAEPINADGNLIQFYQKAIRWNLDHFAYTALLLALTTTMASYWVFKKQGYNLAEHLVLNLYYRGLVLVVALLLFPVLFIVYNKTDPENLMRYALLIQPLDFILMCWCYAQFFNKLNLIKVLGLTTLTYMLMSTINMMIWYTGMLIANIVA
;
A
#
# COMPACT_ATOMS: atom_id res chain seq x y z
N MET A 1 -30.95 6.59 0.02
CA MET A 1 -29.94 5.65 -0.50
C MET A 1 -29.89 4.49 0.49
N SER A 2 -30.53 3.36 0.18
CA SER A 2 -30.79 2.30 1.17
C SER A 2 -29.58 1.37 1.32
N LEU A 3 -29.36 0.85 2.53
CA LEU A 3 -28.38 -0.20 2.85
C LEU A 3 -28.50 -1.42 1.92
N HIS A 4 -29.69 -1.67 1.38
CA HIS A 4 -29.96 -2.70 0.37
C HIS A 4 -29.25 -2.43 -0.97
N TYR A 5 -29.14 -1.18 -1.39
CA TYR A 5 -28.41 -0.81 -2.61
C TYR A 5 -26.90 -1.00 -2.44
N ILE A 6 -26.38 -0.64 -1.26
CA ILE A 6 -24.97 -0.86 -0.91
C ILE A 6 -24.68 -2.36 -0.84
N TRP A 7 -25.59 -3.16 -0.26
CA TRP A 7 -25.47 -4.62 -0.21
C TRP A 7 -25.52 -5.28 -1.59
N HIS A 8 -26.37 -4.81 -2.49
CA HIS A 8 -26.49 -5.33 -3.86
C HIS A 8 -25.25 -4.99 -4.71
N ASP A 9 -24.69 -3.78 -4.59
CA ASP A 9 -23.44 -3.40 -5.27
C ASP A 9 -22.20 -4.11 -4.69
N ILE A 10 -22.20 -4.35 -3.39
CA ILE A 10 -21.19 -5.18 -2.71
C ILE A 10 -21.29 -6.63 -3.19
N GLN A 11 -22.50 -7.21 -3.29
CA GLN A 11 -22.65 -8.57 -3.82
C GLN A 11 -22.21 -8.67 -5.28
N HIS A 12 -22.60 -7.76 -6.16
CA HIS A 12 -22.15 -7.82 -7.56
C HIS A 12 -20.65 -7.51 -7.75
N GLY A 13 -20.07 -6.64 -6.92
CA GLY A 13 -18.64 -6.33 -6.94
C GLY A 13 -17.76 -7.41 -6.32
N ILE A 14 -18.26 -8.09 -5.28
CA ILE A 14 -17.54 -9.13 -4.54
C ILE A 14 -17.78 -10.51 -5.15
N PHE A 15 -18.95 -10.88 -5.68
CA PHE A 15 -19.20 -12.24 -6.23
C PHE A 15 -18.63 -12.48 -7.64
N HIS A 16 -18.14 -11.46 -8.35
CA HIS A 16 -17.19 -11.67 -9.46
C HIS A 16 -15.73 -11.85 -8.97
N PHE A 17 -15.55 -12.17 -7.69
CA PHE A 17 -14.27 -12.47 -7.03
C PHE A 17 -13.47 -13.55 -7.75
N ASP A 18 -14.12 -14.64 -8.14
CA ASP A 18 -13.50 -15.96 -8.01
C ASP A 18 -12.41 -16.27 -9.04
N ASN A 19 -12.36 -15.57 -10.16
CA ASN A 19 -11.30 -15.80 -11.16
C ASN A 19 -10.38 -14.59 -11.36
N GLY A 20 -10.91 -13.37 -11.29
CA GLY A 20 -10.15 -12.17 -11.59
C GLY A 20 -9.07 -11.87 -10.55
N ILE A 21 -9.40 -12.03 -9.25
CA ILE A 21 -8.47 -11.69 -8.17
C ILE A 21 -7.29 -12.66 -8.12
N PHE A 22 -7.53 -13.97 -8.18
CA PHE A 22 -6.48 -14.98 -8.16
C PHE A 22 -5.61 -14.92 -9.41
N TYR A 23 -6.21 -14.69 -10.59
CA TYR A 23 -5.44 -14.43 -11.80
C TYR A 23 -4.52 -13.21 -11.62
N THR A 24 -5.06 -12.10 -11.12
CA THR A 24 -4.28 -10.86 -10.90
C THR A 24 -3.15 -11.09 -9.91
N ILE A 25 -3.41 -11.74 -8.78
CA ILE A 25 -2.40 -12.11 -7.78
C ILE A 25 -1.29 -12.93 -8.44
N LYS A 26 -1.65 -14.00 -9.16
CA LYS A 26 -0.67 -14.88 -9.83
C LYS A 26 0.17 -14.13 -10.86
N GLN A 27 -0.44 -13.23 -11.64
CA GLN A 27 0.28 -12.45 -12.64
C GLN A 27 1.21 -11.41 -12.00
N LEU A 28 0.76 -10.74 -10.93
CA LEU A 28 1.57 -9.75 -10.21
C LEU A 28 2.72 -10.40 -9.44
N LEU A 29 2.55 -11.60 -8.88
CA LEU A 29 3.62 -12.34 -8.20
C LEU A 29 4.64 -12.96 -9.16
N ARG A 30 4.38 -13.00 -10.47
CA ARG A 30 5.31 -13.59 -11.45
C ARG A 30 5.92 -12.56 -12.41
N ARG A 31 5.13 -11.59 -12.86
CA ARG A 31 5.52 -10.64 -13.92
C ARG A 31 4.75 -9.32 -13.82
N PRO A 32 4.85 -8.59 -12.69
CA PRO A 32 3.96 -7.47 -12.39
C PRO A 32 3.97 -6.37 -13.45
N GLY A 33 5.14 -5.92 -13.90
CA GLY A 33 5.22 -4.85 -14.89
C GLY A 33 4.71 -5.27 -16.28
N HIS A 34 4.77 -6.56 -16.63
CA HIS A 34 4.15 -7.06 -17.86
C HIS A 34 2.62 -7.12 -17.74
N SER A 35 2.14 -7.68 -16.62
CA SER A 35 0.71 -7.80 -16.30
C SER A 35 0.00 -6.44 -16.33
N ILE A 36 0.61 -5.42 -15.71
CA ILE A 36 0.04 -4.07 -15.66
C ILE A 36 -0.04 -3.44 -17.06
N ARG A 37 1.00 -3.64 -17.89
CA ARG A 37 0.97 -3.17 -19.30
C ARG A 37 -0.09 -3.85 -20.12
N GLU A 38 -0.31 -5.15 -19.94
CA GLU A 38 -1.40 -5.87 -20.60
C GLU A 38 -2.76 -5.25 -20.26
N PHE A 39 -2.98 -4.93 -18.98
CA PHE A 39 -4.21 -4.25 -18.55
C PHE A 39 -4.37 -2.86 -19.19
N ILE A 40 -3.31 -2.04 -19.18
CA ILE A 40 -3.32 -0.70 -19.78
C ILE A 40 -3.60 -0.78 -21.29
N ASN A 41 -2.97 -1.73 -21.99
CA ASN A 41 -3.15 -1.99 -23.41
C ASN A 41 -4.49 -2.66 -23.77
N GLY A 42 -5.42 -2.80 -22.82
CA GLY A 42 -6.79 -3.23 -23.08
C GLY A 42 -7.09 -4.71 -22.83
N LYS A 43 -6.12 -5.53 -22.43
CA LYS A 43 -6.36 -6.96 -22.09
C LYS A 43 -6.97 -7.12 -20.69
N ARG A 44 -8.10 -6.46 -20.43
CA ARG A 44 -8.68 -6.29 -19.06
C ARG A 44 -9.51 -7.46 -18.57
N ILE A 45 -9.98 -8.34 -19.46
CA ILE A 45 -11.02 -9.36 -19.18
C ILE A 45 -10.68 -10.24 -17.96
N HIS A 46 -9.42 -10.63 -17.80
CA HIS A 46 -9.01 -11.52 -16.71
C HIS A 46 -8.51 -10.79 -15.45
N HIS A 47 -8.25 -9.48 -15.54
CA HIS A 47 -7.71 -8.73 -14.42
C HIS A 47 -8.81 -8.17 -13.53
N PHE A 48 -8.58 -8.26 -12.23
CA PHE A 48 -9.42 -7.60 -11.23
C PHE A 48 -9.19 -6.09 -11.29
N LYS A 49 -10.25 -5.29 -11.08
CA LYS A 49 -10.15 -3.83 -11.19
C LYS A 49 -9.11 -3.28 -10.21
N PRO A 50 -8.15 -2.42 -10.64
CA PRO A 50 -7.01 -2.01 -9.81
C PRO A 50 -7.41 -1.35 -8.48
N LEU A 51 -8.41 -0.45 -8.51
CA LEU A 51 -8.89 0.22 -7.30
C LEU A 51 -9.54 -0.78 -6.32
N SER A 52 -10.47 -1.60 -6.83
CA SER A 52 -11.11 -2.64 -6.05
C SER A 52 -10.10 -3.64 -5.47
N PHE A 53 -9.04 -3.95 -6.23
CA PHE A 53 -7.96 -4.84 -5.79
C PHE A 53 -7.28 -4.32 -4.53
N VAL A 54 -6.87 -3.04 -4.53
CA VAL A 54 -6.24 -2.42 -3.37
C VAL A 54 -7.19 -2.34 -2.19
N VAL A 55 -8.45 -1.92 -2.41
CA VAL A 55 -9.43 -1.79 -1.33
C VAL A 55 -9.67 -3.14 -0.65
N VAL A 56 -9.96 -4.19 -1.42
CA VAL A 56 -10.22 -5.53 -0.88
C VAL A 56 -9.03 -6.05 -0.08
N LEU A 57 -7.82 -5.99 -0.66
CA LEU A 57 -6.62 -6.49 0.01
C LEU A 57 -6.24 -5.67 1.24
N ALA A 58 -6.38 -4.34 1.19
CA ALA A 58 -6.04 -3.47 2.29
C ALA A 58 -7.06 -3.59 3.44
N THR A 59 -8.35 -3.73 3.14
CA THR A 59 -9.37 -4.03 4.15
C THR A 59 -9.08 -5.38 4.80
N PHE A 60 -8.77 -6.42 4.02
CA PHE A 60 -8.44 -7.73 4.57
C PHE A 60 -7.17 -7.68 5.45
N TYR A 61 -6.12 -7.00 5.00
CA TYR A 61 -4.89 -6.79 5.79
C TYR A 61 -5.15 -6.02 7.09
N GLY A 62 -5.95 -4.94 7.05
CA GLY A 62 -6.34 -4.17 8.22
C GLY A 62 -7.13 -5.00 9.24
N LEU A 63 -8.07 -5.84 8.77
CA LEU A 63 -8.82 -6.77 9.62
C LEU A 63 -7.91 -7.78 10.31
N LEU A 64 -6.90 -8.31 9.61
CA LEU A 64 -5.92 -9.21 10.24
C LEU A 64 -5.13 -8.49 11.33
N TYR A 65 -4.68 -7.25 11.09
CA TYR A 65 -4.03 -6.46 12.14
C TYR A 65 -4.94 -6.26 13.35
N HIS A 66 -6.18 -5.85 13.12
CA HIS A 66 -7.14 -5.60 14.19
C HIS A 66 -7.43 -6.86 15.01
N TYR A 67 -7.55 -8.03 14.37
CA TYR A 67 -7.88 -9.28 15.05
C TYR A 67 -6.70 -9.90 15.81
N PHE A 68 -5.47 -9.71 15.32
CA PHE A 68 -4.30 -10.42 15.84
C PHE A 68 -3.32 -9.55 16.63
N ILE A 69 -3.39 -8.23 16.49
CA ILE A 69 -2.51 -7.27 17.15
C ILE A 69 -3.34 -6.40 18.10
N ASP A 70 -3.56 -6.92 19.31
CA ASP A 70 -4.43 -6.30 20.34
C ASP A 70 -3.85 -4.97 20.88
N ASN A 71 -2.52 -4.90 21.00
CA ASN A 71 -1.83 -3.71 21.50
C ASN A 71 -0.55 -3.41 20.71
N PRO A 72 -0.64 -2.64 19.62
CA PRO A 72 0.51 -2.33 18.77
C PRO A 72 1.57 -1.43 19.43
N PHE A 73 1.33 -0.89 20.63
CA PHE A 73 2.26 0.01 21.34
C PHE A 73 2.76 -0.51 22.69
N GLY A 74 2.27 -1.67 23.15
CA GLY A 74 2.55 -2.17 24.50
C GLY A 74 1.79 -1.40 25.60
N ALA A 75 2.13 -1.66 26.86
CA ALA A 75 1.56 -0.91 27.98
C ALA A 75 1.81 0.59 27.78
N GLU A 76 0.76 1.41 27.88
CA GLU A 76 0.89 2.86 27.72
C GLU A 76 1.93 3.38 28.72
N PRO A 77 2.89 4.21 28.29
CA PRO A 77 3.83 4.78 29.22
C PRO A 77 3.03 5.60 30.23
N ILE A 78 3.05 5.15 31.50
CA ILE A 78 2.28 5.70 32.62
C ILE A 78 2.56 7.21 32.84
N ASN A 79 3.60 7.77 32.21
CA ASN A 79 4.03 9.17 32.33
C ASN A 79 4.40 9.85 30.98
N ALA A 80 3.73 9.54 29.87
CA ALA A 80 3.96 10.27 28.61
C ALA A 80 3.24 11.63 28.58
N ASP A 81 3.78 12.61 29.32
CA ASP A 81 3.39 14.03 29.30
C ASP A 81 3.83 14.76 28.00
N GLY A 82 3.73 14.06 26.87
CA GLY A 82 4.03 14.61 25.56
C GLY A 82 2.83 14.47 24.64
N ASN A 83 2.13 15.57 24.35
CA ASN A 83 1.08 15.65 23.32
C ASN A 83 1.50 14.97 22.00
N LEU A 84 2.80 15.01 21.70
CA LEU A 84 3.43 14.36 20.56
C LEU A 84 3.29 12.83 20.56
N ILE A 85 3.61 12.15 21.67
CA ILE A 85 3.58 10.69 21.77
C ILE A 85 2.14 10.18 21.66
N GLN A 86 1.21 10.86 22.35
CA GLN A 86 -0.21 10.54 22.30
C GLN A 86 -0.78 10.73 20.89
N PHE A 87 -0.40 11.82 20.20
CA PHE A 87 -0.76 12.03 18.80
C PHE A 87 -0.25 10.90 17.90
N TYR A 88 1.04 10.53 18.01
CA TYR A 88 1.61 9.45 17.22
C TYR A 88 0.88 8.13 17.43
N GLN A 89 0.60 7.76 18.69
CA GLN A 89 -0.15 6.55 19.01
C GLN A 89 -1.56 6.60 18.42
N LYS A 90 -2.28 7.71 18.58
CA LYS A 90 -3.62 7.89 18.01
C LYS A 90 -3.62 7.81 16.48
N ALA A 91 -2.62 8.42 15.83
CA ALA A 91 -2.49 8.42 14.38
C ALA A 91 -2.16 7.02 13.84
N ILE A 92 -1.29 6.26 14.52
CA ILE A 92 -1.01 4.87 14.15
C ILE A 92 -2.22 3.97 14.42
N ARG A 93 -2.96 4.14 15.54
CA ARG A 93 -4.23 3.41 15.77
C ARG A 93 -5.22 3.68 14.65
N TRP A 94 -5.45 4.95 14.34
CA TRP A 94 -6.32 5.33 13.23
C TRP A 94 -5.86 4.71 11.91
N ASN A 95 -4.55 4.70 11.64
CA ASN A 95 -3.97 4.09 10.45
C ASN A 95 -4.31 2.59 10.34
N LEU A 96 -4.20 1.85 11.44
CA LEU A 96 -4.50 0.42 11.50
C LEU A 96 -5.99 0.16 11.24
N ASP A 97 -6.87 0.95 11.88
CA ASP A 97 -8.33 0.84 11.71
C ASP A 97 -8.79 1.26 10.29
N HIS A 98 -8.05 2.17 9.66
CA HIS A 98 -8.41 2.81 8.39
C HIS A 98 -7.40 2.50 7.27
N PHE A 99 -6.80 1.31 7.32
CA PHE A 99 -5.64 0.95 6.50
C PHE A 99 -5.88 1.08 4.98
N ALA A 100 -7.10 0.83 4.52
CA ALA A 100 -7.47 1.01 3.10
C ALA A 100 -7.26 2.44 2.61
N TYR A 101 -7.56 3.46 3.43
CA TYR A 101 -7.33 4.86 3.06
C TYR A 101 -5.83 5.17 2.95
N THR A 102 -5.03 4.63 3.87
CA THR A 102 -3.57 4.75 3.82
C THR A 102 -3.00 4.11 2.56
N ALA A 103 -3.43 2.89 2.22
CA ALA A 103 -2.97 2.20 1.01
C ALA A 103 -3.30 3.00 -0.27
N LEU A 104 -4.50 3.58 -0.35
CA LEU A 104 -4.90 4.44 -1.46
C LEU A 104 -4.11 5.74 -1.50
N LEU A 105 -3.92 6.41 -0.35
CA LEU A 105 -3.12 7.63 -0.26
C LEU A 105 -1.68 7.37 -0.75
N LEU A 106 -1.08 6.26 -0.31
CA LEU A 106 0.24 5.86 -0.78
C LEU A 106 0.25 5.61 -2.29
N ALA A 107 -0.76 4.92 -2.84
CA ALA A 107 -0.85 4.74 -4.30
C ALA A 107 -0.96 6.08 -5.05
N LEU A 108 -1.70 7.05 -4.51
CA LEU A 108 -1.83 8.39 -5.10
C LEU A 108 -0.52 9.18 -5.03
N THR A 109 0.17 9.19 -3.89
CA THR A 109 1.46 9.89 -3.76
C THR A 109 2.54 9.25 -4.64
N THR A 110 2.59 7.92 -4.75
CA THR A 110 3.49 7.24 -5.70
C THR A 110 3.10 7.53 -7.16
N THR A 111 1.81 7.70 -7.46
CA THR A 111 1.34 8.11 -8.80
C THR A 111 1.87 9.48 -9.17
N MET A 112 1.72 10.47 -8.29
CA MET A 112 2.25 11.82 -8.51
C MET A 112 3.77 11.80 -8.74
N ALA A 113 4.50 11.11 -7.86
CA ALA A 113 5.94 11.01 -7.95
C ALA A 113 6.39 10.32 -9.26
N SER A 114 5.81 9.16 -9.57
CA SER A 114 6.20 8.38 -10.74
C SER A 114 5.83 9.08 -12.05
N TYR A 115 4.69 9.77 -12.11
CA TYR A 115 4.30 10.57 -13.26
C TYR A 115 5.33 11.67 -13.56
N TRP A 116 5.79 12.37 -12.52
CA TRP A 116 6.78 13.44 -12.68
C TRP A 116 8.14 12.90 -13.12
N VAL A 117 8.60 11.82 -12.48
CA VAL A 117 9.92 11.24 -12.72
C VAL A 117 10.00 10.52 -14.07
N PHE A 118 8.96 9.78 -14.45
CA PHE A 118 8.91 9.02 -15.70
C PHE A 118 8.11 9.71 -16.82
N LYS A 119 7.85 11.02 -16.72
CA LYS A 119 7.08 11.80 -17.73
C LYS A 119 7.54 11.60 -19.18
N LYS A 120 8.83 11.31 -19.40
CA LYS A 120 9.41 11.07 -20.73
C LYS A 120 9.07 9.69 -21.32
N GLN A 121 8.39 8.81 -20.59
CA GLN A 121 8.06 7.45 -21.04
C GLN A 121 6.77 7.36 -21.85
N GLY A 122 5.99 8.45 -21.92
CA GLY A 122 4.79 8.55 -22.74
C GLY A 122 3.54 7.94 -22.11
N TYR A 123 3.57 7.60 -20.82
CA TYR A 123 2.39 7.19 -20.06
C TYR A 123 1.70 8.40 -19.43
N ASN A 124 0.36 8.44 -19.45
CA ASN A 124 -0.44 9.50 -18.85
C ASN A 124 -0.66 9.27 -17.34
N LEU A 125 -1.23 10.27 -16.65
CA LEU A 125 -1.45 10.20 -15.21
C LEU A 125 -2.36 9.03 -14.78
N ALA A 126 -3.37 8.69 -15.57
CA ALA A 126 -4.28 7.57 -15.27
C ALA A 126 -3.57 6.21 -15.43
N GLU A 127 -2.67 6.08 -16.40
CA GLU A 127 -1.83 4.88 -16.57
C GLU A 127 -0.83 4.72 -15.41
N HIS A 128 -0.25 5.83 -14.96
CA HIS A 128 0.53 5.85 -13.73
C HIS A 128 -0.30 5.46 -12.51
N LEU A 129 -1.56 5.91 -12.43
CA LEU A 129 -2.46 5.53 -11.34
C LEU A 129 -2.73 4.02 -11.35
N VAL A 130 -3.03 3.45 -12.51
CA VAL A 130 -3.24 2.00 -12.68
C VAL A 130 -1.99 1.21 -12.29
N LEU A 131 -0.80 1.66 -12.73
CA LEU A 131 0.49 1.06 -12.34
C LEU A 131 0.64 1.01 -10.82
N ASN A 132 0.42 2.15 -10.15
CA ASN A 132 0.64 2.26 -8.72
C ASN A 132 -0.44 1.57 -7.88
N LEU A 133 -1.67 1.48 -8.36
CA LEU A 133 -2.72 0.68 -7.72
C LEU A 133 -2.37 -0.81 -7.76
N TYR A 134 -1.97 -1.34 -8.92
CA TYR A 134 -1.55 -2.75 -8.98
C TYR A 134 -0.25 -3.03 -8.23
N TYR A 135 0.71 -2.11 -8.26
CA TYR A 135 1.92 -2.21 -7.44
C TYR A 135 1.57 -2.20 -5.94
N ARG A 136 0.70 -1.30 -5.48
CA ARG A 136 0.22 -1.32 -4.09
C ARG A 136 -0.46 -2.65 -3.75
N GLY A 137 -1.26 -3.17 -4.67
CA GLY A 137 -1.85 -4.51 -4.54
C GLY A 137 -0.80 -5.63 -4.44
N LEU A 138 0.26 -5.61 -5.26
CA LEU A 138 1.37 -6.56 -5.16
C LEU A 138 2.03 -6.50 -3.77
N VAL A 139 2.31 -5.30 -3.26
CA VAL A 139 2.89 -5.11 -1.93
C VAL A 139 1.98 -5.68 -0.86
N LEU A 140 0.66 -5.46 -0.95
CA LEU A 140 -0.33 -6.02 -0.03
C LEU A 140 -0.40 -7.54 -0.09
N VAL A 141 -0.35 -8.13 -1.29
CA VAL A 141 -0.29 -9.60 -1.44
C VAL A 141 0.93 -10.16 -0.74
N VAL A 142 2.11 -9.57 -0.95
CA VAL A 142 3.35 -10.04 -0.33
C VAL A 142 3.28 -9.83 1.19
N ALA A 143 2.77 -8.70 1.65
CA ALA A 143 2.57 -8.44 3.08
C ALA A 143 1.60 -9.46 3.72
N LEU A 144 0.52 -9.83 3.04
CA LEU A 144 -0.40 -10.88 3.48
C LEU A 144 0.28 -12.26 3.56
N LEU A 145 1.11 -12.60 2.58
CA LEU A 145 1.88 -13.86 2.59
C LEU A 145 2.93 -13.90 3.70
N LEU A 146 3.48 -12.75 4.07
CA LEU A 146 4.45 -12.60 5.16
C LEU A 146 3.80 -12.38 6.53
N PHE A 147 2.48 -12.17 6.58
CA PHE A 147 1.76 -11.97 7.83
C PHE A 147 1.95 -13.13 8.84
N PRO A 148 2.01 -14.42 8.45
CA PRO A 148 2.36 -15.50 9.38
C PRO A 148 3.76 -15.36 10.02
N VAL A 149 4.73 -14.79 9.29
CA VAL A 149 6.08 -14.52 9.82
C VAL A 149 6.01 -13.50 10.95
N LEU A 150 5.07 -12.56 10.88
CA LEU A 150 4.80 -11.64 11.98
C LEU A 150 4.56 -12.43 13.27
N PHE A 151 3.76 -13.50 13.30
CA PHE A 151 3.52 -14.28 14.54
C PHE A 151 4.75 -15.00 15.08
N ILE A 152 5.64 -15.45 14.20
CA ILE A 152 6.87 -16.14 14.62
C ILE A 152 7.82 -15.13 15.29
N VAL A 153 7.86 -13.90 14.77
CA VAL A 153 8.66 -12.80 15.32
C VAL A 153 7.95 -12.08 16.48
N TYR A 154 6.62 -12.08 16.47
CA TYR A 154 5.76 -11.36 17.39
C TYR A 154 5.60 -12.15 18.67
N ASN A 155 6.45 -11.83 19.64
CA ASN A 155 6.17 -12.11 21.02
C ASN A 155 5.23 -11.01 21.56
N LYS A 156 4.03 -11.37 22.04
CA LYS A 156 2.98 -10.43 22.50
C LYS A 156 3.47 -9.48 23.60
N THR A 157 4.54 -9.82 24.30
CA THR A 157 5.13 -9.05 25.41
C THR A 157 6.18 -8.03 24.99
N ASP A 158 6.64 -8.01 23.73
CA ASP A 158 7.67 -7.09 23.26
C ASP A 158 7.15 -6.19 22.11
N PRO A 159 6.84 -4.91 22.39
CA PRO A 159 6.37 -3.93 21.41
C PRO A 159 7.37 -3.67 20.27
N GLU A 160 8.66 -3.97 20.46
CA GLU A 160 9.68 -3.76 19.42
C GLU A 160 9.49 -4.70 18.22
N ASN A 161 8.77 -5.82 18.37
CA ASN A 161 8.54 -6.77 17.29
C ASN A 161 7.74 -6.18 16.13
N LEU A 162 6.79 -5.28 16.41
CA LEU A 162 6.03 -4.58 15.38
C LEU A 162 6.95 -3.65 14.57
N MET A 163 7.87 -2.97 15.26
CA MET A 163 8.87 -2.11 14.63
C MET A 163 9.87 -2.91 13.79
N ARG A 164 10.34 -4.07 14.29
CA ARG A 164 11.22 -4.99 13.53
C ARG A 164 10.52 -5.50 12.26
N TYR A 165 9.23 -5.86 12.35
CA TYR A 165 8.45 -6.23 11.18
C TYR A 165 8.35 -5.08 10.17
N ALA A 166 8.07 -3.86 10.62
CA ALA A 166 8.04 -2.68 9.74
C ALA A 166 9.40 -2.44 9.03
N LEU A 167 10.51 -2.64 9.75
CA LEU A 167 11.86 -2.56 9.19
C LEU A 167 12.15 -3.64 8.14
N LEU A 168 11.51 -4.81 8.22
CA LEU A 168 11.63 -5.87 7.20
C LEU A 168 10.79 -5.58 5.96
N ILE A 169 9.58 -5.04 6.13
CA ILE A 169 8.66 -4.77 5.01
C ILE A 169 9.15 -3.59 4.16
N GLN A 170 9.78 -2.57 4.75
CA GLN A 170 10.22 -1.38 4.03
C GLN A 170 11.23 -1.65 2.88
N PRO A 171 12.36 -2.37 3.07
CA PRO A 171 13.26 -2.68 1.97
C PRO A 171 12.60 -3.59 0.92
N LEU A 172 11.70 -4.48 1.35
CA LEU A 172 10.95 -5.35 0.45
C LEU A 172 10.02 -4.53 -0.46
N ASP A 173 9.35 -3.50 0.07
CA ASP A 173 8.53 -2.58 -0.72
C ASP A 173 9.34 -1.94 -1.85
N PHE A 174 10.55 -1.44 -1.53
CA PHE A 174 11.45 -0.86 -2.51
C PHE A 174 11.93 -1.88 -3.56
N ILE A 175 12.27 -3.10 -3.13
CA ILE A 175 12.68 -4.18 -4.05
C ILE A 175 11.54 -4.54 -5.01
N LEU A 176 10.31 -4.67 -4.51
CA LEU A 176 9.13 -4.95 -5.32
C LEU A 176 8.84 -3.82 -6.31
N MET A 177 9.04 -2.56 -5.89
CA MET A 177 8.92 -1.40 -6.79
C MET A 177 9.96 -1.47 -7.91
N CYS A 178 11.23 -1.71 -7.58
CA CYS A 178 12.31 -1.89 -8.56
C CYS A 178 11.97 -3.00 -9.56
N TRP A 179 11.52 -4.14 -9.07
CA TRP A 179 11.14 -5.27 -9.91
C TRP A 179 9.96 -4.95 -10.83
N CYS A 180 8.90 -4.36 -10.29
CA CYS A 180 7.72 -3.95 -11.06
C CYS A 180 8.07 -2.91 -12.12
N TYR A 181 8.81 -1.86 -11.75
CA TYR A 181 9.14 -0.74 -12.62
C TYR A 181 10.14 -1.16 -13.71
N ALA A 182 11.13 -2.00 -13.38
CA ALA A 182 12.06 -2.56 -14.36
C ALA A 182 11.32 -3.34 -15.47
N GLN A 183 10.29 -4.10 -15.11
CA GLN A 183 9.45 -4.81 -16.08
C GLN A 183 8.47 -3.89 -16.82
N PHE A 184 7.96 -2.84 -16.17
CA PHE A 184 6.99 -1.93 -16.75
C PHE A 184 7.62 -0.96 -17.75
N PHE A 185 8.69 -0.26 -17.36
CA PHE A 185 9.40 0.72 -18.17
C PHE A 185 10.48 0.07 -19.06
N ASN A 186 10.08 -0.91 -19.86
CA ASN A 186 10.97 -1.76 -20.65
C ASN A 186 11.68 -1.05 -21.83
N LYS A 187 11.38 0.22 -22.10
CA LYS A 187 12.06 1.03 -23.13
C LYS A 187 13.39 1.62 -22.64
N LEU A 188 13.63 1.57 -21.32
CA LEU A 188 14.83 2.07 -20.68
C LEU A 188 15.77 0.92 -20.34
N ASN A 189 17.07 1.19 -20.29
CA ASN A 189 18.01 0.22 -19.73
C ASN A 189 17.80 0.07 -18.21
N LEU A 190 18.21 -1.08 -17.66
CA LEU A 190 17.94 -1.44 -16.27
C LEU A 190 18.48 -0.40 -15.28
N ILE A 191 19.73 0.05 -15.44
CA ILE A 191 20.37 1.03 -14.54
C ILE A 191 19.56 2.33 -14.49
N LYS A 192 19.11 2.82 -15.64
CA LYS A 192 18.31 4.04 -15.73
C LYS A 192 16.93 3.87 -15.09
N VAL A 193 16.27 2.73 -15.28
CA VAL A 193 14.99 2.45 -14.60
C VAL A 193 15.19 2.40 -13.09
N LEU A 194 16.21 1.71 -12.61
CA LEU A 194 16.50 1.62 -11.18
C LEU A 194 16.78 3.00 -10.58
N GLY A 195 17.61 3.83 -11.24
CA GLY A 195 17.88 5.20 -10.78
C GLY A 195 16.62 6.07 -10.72
N LEU A 196 15.75 6.00 -11.73
CA LEU A 196 14.47 6.72 -11.74
C LEU A 196 13.47 6.15 -10.72
N THR A 197 13.52 4.84 -10.45
CA THR A 197 12.69 4.20 -9.42
C THR A 197 13.12 4.67 -8.03
N THR A 198 14.43 4.73 -7.75
CA THR A 198 14.97 5.32 -6.52
C THR A 198 14.53 6.78 -6.36
N LEU A 199 14.64 7.59 -7.42
CA LEU A 199 14.17 8.98 -7.38
C LEU A 199 12.67 9.08 -7.10
N THR A 200 11.87 8.17 -7.67
CA THR A 200 10.43 8.10 -7.41
C THR A 200 10.13 7.75 -5.96
N TYR A 201 10.83 6.76 -5.40
CA TYR A 201 10.67 6.34 -4.02
C TYR A 201 11.06 7.46 -3.04
N MET A 202 12.15 8.18 -3.31
CA MET A 202 12.57 9.35 -2.54
C MET A 202 11.53 10.46 -2.58
N LEU A 203 11.06 10.86 -3.77
CA LEU A 203 10.06 11.91 -3.93
C LEU A 203 8.74 11.55 -3.24
N MET A 204 8.27 10.31 -3.42
CA MET A 204 7.11 9.77 -2.72
C MET A 204 7.29 9.84 -1.21
N SER A 205 8.45 9.43 -0.68
CA SER A 205 8.74 9.46 0.75
C SER A 205 8.73 10.88 1.31
N THR A 206 9.32 11.84 0.58
CA THR A 206 9.28 13.27 0.97
C THR A 206 7.84 13.80 1.01
N ILE A 207 7.02 13.48 0.01
CA ILE A 207 5.60 13.88 -0.01
C ILE A 207 4.86 13.33 1.22
N ASN A 208 5.00 12.03 1.51
CA ASN A 208 4.35 11.43 2.65
C ASN A 208 4.87 12.00 3.98
N MET A 209 6.17 12.26 4.10
CA MET A 209 6.74 12.92 5.29
C MET A 209 6.12 14.29 5.54
N MET A 210 5.91 15.09 4.48
CA MET A 210 5.23 16.38 4.58
C MET A 210 3.78 16.23 5.04
N ILE A 211 3.03 15.25 4.52
CA ILE A 211 1.65 14.96 4.95
C ILE A 211 1.58 14.59 6.44
N TRP A 212 2.51 13.73 6.89
CA TRP A 212 2.59 13.37 8.31
C TRP A 212 2.91 14.58 9.19
N TYR A 213 3.90 15.38 8.79
CA TYR A 213 4.29 16.58 9.52
C TYR A 213 3.18 17.63 9.61
N THR A 214 2.43 17.87 8.53
CA THR A 214 1.28 18.80 8.56
C THR A 214 0.15 18.28 9.43
N GLY A 215 -0.13 16.98 9.40
CA GLY A 215 -1.09 16.35 10.30
C GLY A 215 -0.73 16.55 11.78
N MET A 216 0.56 16.44 12.11
CA MET A 216 1.06 16.70 13.46
C MET A 216 0.90 18.16 13.88
N LEU A 217 1.23 19.11 13.00
CA LEU A 217 1.09 20.54 13.30
C LEU A 217 -0.37 20.91 13.59
N ILE A 218 -1.31 20.41 12.79
CA ILE A 218 -2.74 20.65 12.99
C ILE A 218 -3.20 20.11 14.35
N ALA A 219 -2.76 18.91 14.72
CA ALA A 219 -3.12 18.31 16.00
C ALA A 219 -2.58 19.08 17.20
N ASN A 220 -1.36 19.62 17.12
CA ASN A 220 -0.80 20.45 18.19
C ASN A 220 -1.49 21.81 18.34
N ILE A 221 -2.13 22.33 17.29
CA ILE A 221 -2.89 23.60 17.33
C ILE A 221 -4.29 23.39 17.92
N VAL A 222 -4.88 22.21 17.71
CA VAL A 222 -6.27 21.89 18.10
C VAL A 222 -6.36 21.22 19.48
N ALA A 223 -5.24 20.73 20.02
CA ALA A 223 -5.13 20.19 21.38
C ALA A 223 -4.89 21.28 22.43
#